data_AF-A0A1L5YCU9-F1
#
_entry.id   AF-A0A1L5YCU9-F1
#
_cell.length_a   1.000
_cell.length_b   1.000
_cell.length_c   1.000
_cell.angle_alpha   90.00
_cell.angle_beta   90.00
_cell.angle_gamma   90.00
#
_symmetry.space_group_name_H-M   'P 1'
#
loop_
_entity.id
_entity.type
_entity.pdbx_description
1 polymer ?
#
loop_
_entity_poly.entity_id
_entity_poly.type
_entity_poly.pdbx_seq_one_letter_code
_entity_poly.pdbx_strand_id
1 'polypeptide(L)'
;MATTPLPLELLGYGAAILTTASFFPQALKTLKSGDTSAISLRMYALFTLGVACWGIYGALTGNGPVLVANAVTLLPAGIVLERKIRAEQTRLGLAWRKRGQEEET
;
A
#
# COMPACT_ATOMS: atom_id res chain seq x y z
N MET A 1 -28.25 -17.92 4.22
CA MET A 1 -26.81 -17.66 4.44
C MET A 1 -26.21 -18.90 5.08
N ALA A 2 -25.28 -19.58 4.42
CA ALA A 2 -24.54 -20.68 5.05
C ALA A 2 -23.49 -20.07 5.99
N THR A 3 -23.56 -20.37 7.29
CA THR A 3 -22.56 -19.94 8.26
C THR A 3 -21.28 -20.73 8.01
N THR A 4 -20.17 -20.03 7.74
CA THR A 4 -18.86 -20.67 7.64
C THR A 4 -18.52 -21.36 8.96
N PRO A 5 -17.95 -22.59 8.93
CA PRO A 5 -17.55 -23.27 10.15
C PRO A 5 -16.49 -22.47 10.90
N LEU A 6 -16.62 -22.37 12.23
CA LEU A 6 -15.75 -21.57 13.11
C LEU A 6 -14.23 -21.69 12.83
N PRO A 7 -13.67 -22.87 12.52
CA PRO A 7 -12.24 -22.99 12.18
C PRO A 7 -11.82 -22.22 10.92
N LEU A 8 -12.69 -22.09 9.91
CA LEU A 8 -12.39 -21.33 8.70
C LEU A 8 -12.38 -19.83 8.95
N GLU A 9 -13.25 -19.34 9.84
CA GLU A 9 -13.26 -17.92 10.21
C GLU A 9 -12.00 -17.54 10.98
N LEU A 10 -11.58 -18.38 11.94
CA LEU A 10 -10.34 -18.17 12.69
C LEU A 10 -9.11 -18.19 11.78
N LEU A 11 -9.08 -19.10 10.79
CA LEU A 11 -8.02 -19.12 9.78
C LEU A 11 -8.03 -17.84 8.93
N GLY A 12 -9.20 -17.36 8.53
CA GLY A 12 -9.36 -16.12 7.77
C GLY A 12 -8.88 -14.90 8.56
N TYR A 13 -9.25 -14.77 9.83
CA TYR A 13 -8.77 -13.70 10.70
C TYR A 13 -7.27 -13.83 11.00
N GLY A 14 -6.75 -15.03 11.22
CA GLY A 14 -5.32 -15.27 11.42
C GLY A 14 -4.50 -14.88 10.19
N ALA A 15 -4.94 -15.30 9.00
CA ALA A 15 -4.33 -14.90 7.74
C ALA A 15 -4.37 -13.38 7.56
N ALA A 16 -5.52 -12.75 7.81
CA ALA A 16 -5.69 -11.29 7.76
C ALA A 16 -4.73 -10.56 8.69
N ILE A 17 -4.58 -11.01 9.94
CA ILE A 17 -3.67 -10.42 10.92
C ILE A 17 -2.22 -10.57 10.45
N LEU A 18 -1.80 -11.78 10.05
CA LEU A 18 -0.44 -12.05 9.62
C LEU A 18 -0.05 -11.22 8.39
N THR A 19 -0.91 -11.18 7.37
CA THR A 19 -0.62 -10.41 6.15
C THR A 19 -0.59 -8.91 6.45
N THR A 20 -1.55 -8.41 7.22
CA THR A 20 -1.61 -6.98 7.58
C THR A 20 -0.40 -6.57 8.43
N ALA A 21 -0.07 -7.35 9.45
CA ALA A 21 1.07 -7.09 10.33
C ALA A 21 2.39 -7.11 9.55
N SER A 22 2.51 -7.90 8.47
CA SER A 22 3.72 -7.92 7.64
C SER A 22 4.02 -6.59 6.94
N PHE A 23 3.00 -5.77 6.65
CA PHE A 23 3.17 -4.47 5.99
C PHE A 23 3.63 -3.36 6.95
N PHE A 24 3.35 -3.48 8.25
CA PHE A 24 3.69 -2.45 9.24
C PHE A 24 5.20 -2.24 9.41
N PRO A 25 6.05 -3.28 9.60
CA PRO A 25 7.49 -3.11 9.71
C PRO A 25 8.10 -2.41 8.49
N GLN A 26 7.63 -2.75 7.29
CA GLN A 26 8.13 -2.14 6.06
C GLN A 26 7.68 -0.68 5.94
N ALA A 27 6.42 -0.38 6.25
CA ALA A 27 5.93 0.99 6.28
C ALA A 27 6.68 1.84 7.32
N LEU A 28 6.91 1.32 8.53
CA LEU A 28 7.69 1.97 9.58
C LEU A 28 9.15 2.21 9.16
N LYS A 29 9.78 1.24 8.48
CA LYS A 29 11.13 1.39 7.95
C LYS A 29 11.19 2.53 6.93
N THR A 30 10.27 2.58 5.97
CA THR A 30 10.15 3.66 4.99
C THR A 30 9.83 5.01 5.65
N LEU A 31 9.00 5.01 6.69
CA LEU A 31 8.69 6.19 7.47
C LEU A 31 9.93 6.75 8.16
N LYS A 32 10.76 5.87 8.75
CA LYS A 32 11.96 6.21 9.51
C LYS A 32 13.15 6.59 8.62
N SER A 33 13.37 5.88 7.51
CA SER A 33 14.49 6.15 6.61
C SER A 33 14.22 7.29 5.65
N GLY A 34 12.94 7.55 5.31
CA GLY A 34 12.57 8.46 4.22
C GLY A 34 12.95 7.95 2.82
N ASP A 35 13.66 6.82 2.73
CA ASP A 35 14.13 6.25 1.48
C ASP A 35 13.05 5.38 0.84
N THR A 36 12.57 5.85 -0.31
CA THR A 36 11.60 5.16 -1.18
C THR A 36 12.21 4.77 -2.53
N SER A 37 13.53 4.89 -2.68
CA SER A 37 14.24 4.65 -3.96
C SER A 37 14.05 3.22 -4.47
N ALA A 38 14.08 2.23 -3.57
CA ALA A 38 13.87 0.82 -3.87
C ALA A 38 12.41 0.45 -4.21
N ILE A 39 11.46 1.35 -3.98
CA ILE A 39 10.03 1.09 -4.20
C ILE A 39 9.63 1.63 -5.57
N SER A 40 9.09 0.77 -6.43
CA SER A 40 8.48 1.17 -7.70
C SER A 40 7.14 1.87 -7.45
N LEU A 41 7.00 3.11 -7.94
CA LEU A 41 5.75 3.88 -7.81
C LEU A 41 4.58 3.15 -8.49
N ARG A 42 4.79 2.57 -9.68
CA ARG A 42 3.74 1.87 -10.43
C ARG A 42 3.26 0.62 -9.68
N MET A 43 4.20 -0.18 -9.19
CA MET A 43 3.87 -1.38 -8.43
C MET A 43 3.07 -1.02 -7.18
N TYR A 44 3.53 -0.03 -6.43
CA TYR A 44 2.87 0.35 -5.19
C TYR A 44 1.49 0.98 -5.42
N ALA A 45 1.32 1.77 -6.47
CA ALA A 45 0.02 2.33 -6.85
C ALA A 45 -0.99 1.23 -7.23
N LEU A 46 -0.58 0.24 -8.02
CA LEU A 46 -1.42 -0.90 -8.37
C LEU A 46 -1.77 -1.75 -7.14
N PHE A 47 -0.80 -1.96 -6.25
CA PHE A 47 -1.03 -2.65 -4.97
C PHE A 47 -2.07 -1.93 -4.11
N THR A 48 -1.89 -0.63 -3.86
CA THR A 48 -2.84 0.17 -3.06
C THR A 48 -4.24 0.17 -3.67
N LEU A 49 -4.35 0.29 -5.00
CA LEU A 49 -5.64 0.21 -5.70
C LEU A 49 -6.27 -1.17 -5.56
N GLY A 50 -5.50 -2.24 -5.72
CA GLY A 50 -5.97 -3.61 -5.55
C GLY A 50 -6.51 -3.86 -4.14
N VAL A 51 -5.80 -3.41 -3.10
CA VAL A 51 -6.26 -3.50 -1.69
C VAL A 51 -7.57 -2.72 -1.50
N ALA A 52 -7.70 -1.52 -2.07
CA ALA A 52 -8.94 -0.75 -2.01
C ALA A 52 -10.12 -1.50 -2.68
N CYS A 53 -9.89 -2.07 -3.88
CA CYS A 53 -10.89 -2.86 -4.59
C CYS A 53 -11.31 -4.10 -3.79
N TRP A 54 -10.37 -4.82 -3.17
CA TRP A 54 -10.69 -5.96 -2.32
C TRP A 54 -11.47 -5.58 -1.06
N GLY A 55 -11.16 -4.43 -0.45
CA GLY A 55 -11.94 -3.88 0.66
C GLY A 55 -13.39 -3.59 0.26
N ILE A 56 -13.59 -2.94 -0.89
CA ILE A 56 -14.93 -2.67 -1.45
C ILE A 56 -15.65 -3.99 -1.73
N TYR A 57 -14.98 -4.96 -2.35
CA TYR A 57 -15.54 -6.29 -2.58
C TYR A 57 -15.97 -6.98 -1.27
N GLY A 58 -15.13 -6.94 -0.24
CA GLY A 58 -15.46 -7.48 1.09
C GLY A 58 -16.71 -6.82 1.69
N ALA A 59 -16.84 -5.50 1.57
CA ALA A 59 -18.02 -4.77 2.02
C ALA A 59 -19.29 -5.19 1.24
N LEU A 60 -19.21 -5.24 -0.09
CA LEU A 60 -20.35 -5.61 -0.95
C LEU A 60 -20.81 -7.06 -0.78
N THR A 61 -19.90 -7.96 -0.39
CA THR A 61 -20.18 -9.39 -0.19
C THR A 61 -20.47 -9.77 1.26
N GLY A 62 -20.37 -8.83 2.21
CA GLY A 62 -20.49 -9.12 3.64
C GLY A 62 -19.34 -9.97 4.20
N ASN A 63 -18.20 -10.05 3.51
CA ASN A 63 -17.04 -10.80 3.94
C ASN A 63 -16.18 -9.95 4.91
N GLY A 64 -16.46 -10.10 6.21
CA GLY A 64 -15.78 -9.39 7.30
C GLY A 64 -14.25 -9.53 7.28
N PRO A 65 -13.68 -10.74 7.21
CA PRO A 65 -12.23 -10.94 7.14
C PRO A 65 -11.56 -10.19 5.98
N VAL A 66 -12.13 -10.26 4.77
CA VAL A 66 -11.60 -9.57 3.59
C VAL A 66 -11.69 -8.05 3.75
N LEU A 67 -12.82 -7.54 4.26
CA LEU A 67 -13.00 -6.12 4.51
C LEU A 67 -11.97 -5.59 5.52
N VAL A 68 -11.87 -6.24 6.69
CA VAL A 68 -10.99 -5.80 7.78
C VAL A 68 -9.51 -5.88 7.36
N ALA A 69 -9.08 -6.97 6.73
CA ALA A 69 -7.71 -7.13 6.27
C ALA A 69 -7.27 -6.01 5.31
N ASN A 70 -8.11 -5.72 4.31
CA ASN A 70 -7.80 -4.72 3.30
C ASN A 70 -7.91 -3.30 3.85
N ALA A 71 -8.90 -3.02 4.70
CA ALA A 71 -9.04 -1.70 5.35
C ALA A 71 -7.80 -1.36 6.19
N VAL A 72 -7.32 -2.31 7.01
CA VAL A 72 -6.14 -2.07 7.85
C VAL A 72 -4.86 -1.99 7.00
N THR A 73 -4.75 -2.78 5.92
CA THR A 73 -3.60 -2.71 4.99
C THR A 73 -3.58 -1.40 4.18
N LEU A 74 -4.73 -0.82 3.88
CA LEU A 74 -4.85 0.40 3.08
C LEU A 74 -4.20 1.61 3.78
N LEU A 75 -4.23 1.66 5.11
CA LEU A 75 -3.63 2.74 5.89
C LEU A 75 -2.11 2.88 5.70
N PRO A 76 -1.26 1.87 6.02
CA PRO A 76 0.17 1.95 5.77
C PRO A 76 0.49 2.05 4.27
N ALA A 77 -0.29 1.39 3.40
CA ALA A 77 -0.09 1.46 1.96
C ALA A 77 -0.29 2.89 1.43
N GLY A 78 -1.32 3.59 1.88
CA GLY A 78 -1.58 4.99 1.51
C GLY A 78 -0.44 5.92 1.92
N ILE A 79 0.06 5.77 3.14
CA ILE A 79 1.18 6.57 3.67
C ILE A 79 2.46 6.36 2.84
N VAL A 80 2.81 5.11 2.52
CA VAL A 80 4.00 4.81 1.72
C VAL A 80 3.84 5.30 0.29
N LEU A 81 2.64 5.15 -0.31
CA LEU A 81 2.34 5.65 -1.65
C LEU A 81 2.48 7.18 -1.72
N GLU A 82 1.91 7.90 -0.75
CA GLU A 82 2.02 9.36 -0.65
C GLU A 82 3.48 9.81 -0.62
N ARG A 83 4.29 9.19 0.26
CA ARG A 83 5.72 9.49 0.34
C ARG A 83 6.46 9.21 -0.95
N LYS A 84 6.14 8.09 -1.63
CA LYS A 84 6.76 7.75 -2.91
C LYS A 84 6.39 8.77 -4.00
N ILE A 85 5.14 9.23 -4.05
CA ILE A 85 4.69 10.26 -5.00
C ILE A 85 5.48 11.56 -4.79
N ARG A 86 5.62 12.02 -3.54
CA ARG A 86 6.38 13.24 -3.21
C ARG A 86 7.86 13.12 -3.59
N ALA A 87 8.46 11.95 -3.35
CA ALA A 87 9.84 11.68 -3.74
C ALA A 87 10.03 11.72 -5.27
N GLU A 88 9.09 11.13 -6.03
CA GLU A 88 9.17 11.10 -7.49
C GLU A 88 8.95 12.49 -8.12
N GLN A 89 8.03 13.29 -7.57
CA GLN A 89 7.83 14.68 -7.99
C GLN A 89 9.10 15.52 -7.82
N THR A 90 9.76 15.39 -6.67
CA THR A 90 11.05 16.04 -6.41
C THR A 90 12.12 15.60 -7.41
N ARG A 91 12.22 14.29 -7.70
CA ARG A 91 13.18 13.74 -8.65
C ARG A 91 12.98 14.30 -10.06
N LEU A 92 11.73 14.36 -10.53
CA LEU A 92 11.41 14.91 -11.85
C LEU A 92 11.72 16.41 -11.92
N GLY A 93 11.39 17.19 -10.89
CA GLY A 93 11.70 18.63 -10.84
C GLY A 93 13.21 18.91 -10.93
N LEU A 94 14.03 18.13 -10.22
CA LEU A 94 15.49 18.23 -10.31
C LEU A 94 16.02 17.83 -11.69
N ALA A 95 15.45 16.80 -12.31
CA ALA A 95 15.85 16.36 -13.66
C ALA A 95 15.51 17.38 -14.75
N TRP A 96 14.40 18.12 -14.60
CA TRP A 96 14.08 19.25 -15.48
C TRP A 96 15.06 20.41 -15.28
N ARG A 97 15.40 20.75 -14.04
CA ARG A 97 16.35 21.84 -13.75
C ARG A 97 17.76 21.57 -14.29
N LYS A 98 18.25 20.32 -14.21
CA LYS A 98 19.55 19.94 -14.78
C LYS A 98 19.59 20.08 -16.31
N ARG A 99 18.54 19.63 -17.00
CA ARG A 99 18.46 19.74 -18.47
C ARG A 99 18.49 21.18 -18.95
N GLY A 100 17.78 22.09 -18.29
CA GLY A 100 17.81 23.52 -18.65
C GLY A 100 19.19 24.17 -18.48
N GLN A 101 20.01 23.70 -17.53
CA GLN A 101 21.39 24.19 -17.37
C GLN A 101 22.35 23.64 -18.43
N GLU A 102 22.14 22.40 -18.89
CA GLU A 102 22.96 21.78 -19.96
C GLU A 102 22.66 22.37 -21.34
N GLU A 103 21.44 22.87 -21.57
CA GLU A 103 21.06 23.55 -22.83
C GLU A 103 21.64 24.98 -22.94
N GLU A 104 22.00 25.61 -21.82
CA GLU A 104 22.59 26.96 -21.77
C GLU A 104 24.13 26.98 -21.89
N THR A 105 24.80 25.82 -21.75
CA THR A 105 26.27 25.65 -21.84
C THR A 105 26.73 25.15 -23.19
#